data_AF-A0A847NI62-F1
#
_entry.id   AF-A0A847NI62-F1
#
_cell.length_a   1.000
_cell.length_b   1.000
_cell.length_c   1.000
_cell.angle_alpha   90.00
_cell.angle_beta   90.00
_cell.angle_gamma   90.00
#
_symmetry.space_group_name_H-M   'P 1'
#
loop_
_entity.id
_entity.type
_entity.pdbx_description
1 polymer ?
#
loop_
_entity_poly.entity_id
_entity_poly.type
_entity_poly.pdbx_seq_one_letter_code
_entity_poly.pdbx_strand_id
1 'polypeptide(L)' 'MSIAIEASELMEIFQWLTLEESWEIINSDEGTHLREELSDVIIYCISLANQLNIDISDSIGDKIRKNSIKYPVKANKED' A
#
# COMPACT_ATOMS: atom_id res chain seq x y z
N MET A 1 2.55 7.42 -16.28
CA MET A 1 3.29 6.29 -15.68
C MET A 1 2.26 5.34 -15.13
N SER A 2 2.29 4.05 -15.50
CA SER A 2 1.25 3.07 -15.13
C SER A 2 0.95 3.02 -13.63
N ILE A 3 1.98 3.10 -12.77
CA ILE A 3 1.79 3.15 -11.30
C ILE A 3 0.76 4.20 -10.85
N ALA A 4 0.79 5.40 -11.45
CA ALA A 4 -0.14 6.47 -11.07
C ALA A 4 -1.56 6.23 -11.59
N ILE A 5 -1.70 5.46 -12.69
CA ILE A 5 -2.99 5.09 -13.26
C ILE A 5 -3.62 4.02 -12.36
N GLU A 6 -2.93 2.90 -12.11
CA GLU A 6 -3.47 1.83 -11.26
C GLU A 6 -3.72 2.30 -9.81
N ALA A 7 -2.89 3.22 -9.30
CA ALA A 7 -3.14 3.80 -7.98
C ALA A 7 -4.42 4.67 -7.96
N SER A 8 -4.76 5.30 -9.09
CA SER A 8 -6.00 6.05 -9.22
C SER A 8 -7.20 5.12 -9.34
N GLU A 9 -7.09 4.04 -10.11
CA GLU A 9 -8.13 3.00 -10.24
C GLU A 9 -8.40 2.33 -8.88
N LEU A 10 -7.35 1.94 -8.16
CA LEU A 10 -7.44 1.44 -6.78
C LEU A 10 -8.16 2.44 -5.85
N MET A 11 -7.88 3.74 -5.98
CA MET A 11 -8.51 4.76 -5.15
C MET A 11 -9.98 5.00 -5.50
N GLU A 12 -10.37 4.81 -6.76
CA GLU A 12 -11.75 5.01 -7.23
C GLU A 12 -12.74 4.09 -6.50
N ILE A 13 -12.32 2.87 -6.18
CA ILE A 13 -13.07 1.89 -5.39
C ILE A 13 -13.57 2.47 -4.06
N PHE A 14 -12.82 3.40 -3.47
CA PHE A 14 -13.11 3.97 -2.15
C PHE A 14 -13.76 5.37 -2.21
N GLN A 15 -13.92 5.96 -3.40
CA GLN A 15 -14.21 7.39 -3.58
C GLN A 15 -15.49 7.86 -2.86
N TRP A 16 -16.49 6.98 -2.74
CA TRP A 16 -17.81 7.31 -2.17
C TRP A 16 -18.13 6.56 -0.88
N LEU A 17 -17.15 5.82 -0.34
CA LEU A 17 -17.35 5.01 0.85
C LEU A 17 -17.06 5.82 2.12
N THR A 18 -17.82 5.52 3.17
CA THR A 18 -17.44 5.86 4.54
C THR A 18 -16.24 5.03 5.00
N LEU A 19 -15.66 5.41 6.13
CA LEU A 19 -14.55 4.66 6.72
C LEU A 19 -14.99 3.24 7.07
N GLU A 20 -16.17 3.10 7.67
CA GLU A 20 -16.74 1.80 8.06
C GLU A 20 -17.00 0.90 6.85
N GLU A 21 -17.56 1.44 5.76
CA GLU A 21 -17.78 0.70 4.52
C GLU A 21 -16.46 0.30 3.85
N SER A 22 -15.43 1.15 3.92
CA SER A 22 -14.11 0.86 3.36
C SER A 22 -13.44 -0.36 4.00
N TRP A 23 -13.71 -0.65 5.28
CA TRP A 23 -13.17 -1.84 5.95
C TRP A 23 -13.87 -3.14 5.51
N GLU A 24 -15.13 -3.04 5.09
CA GLU A 24 -15.94 -4.19 4.66
C GLU A 24 -15.92 -4.41 3.14
N ILE A 25 -15.30 -3.51 2.37
CA ILE A 25 -15.28 -3.56 0.90
C ILE A 25 -14.79 -4.91 0.35
N ILE A 26 -13.89 -5.57 1.06
CA ILE A 26 -13.30 -6.86 0.69
C ILE A 26 -14.34 -8.00 0.64
N ASN A 27 -15.44 -7.84 1.36
CA ASN A 27 -16.55 -8.78 1.45
C ASN A 27 -17.70 -8.44 0.48
N SER A 28 -17.58 -7.32 -0.26
CA SER A 28 -18.56 -6.89 -1.26
C SER A 28 -18.24 -7.43 -2.65
N ASP A 29 -19.09 -7.12 -3.63
CA ASP A 29 -18.86 -7.48 -5.04
C ASP A 29 -17.60 -6.82 -5.62
N GLU A 30 -17.15 -5.68 -5.06
CA GLU A 30 -15.91 -4.98 -5.45
C GLU A 30 -14.65 -5.63 -4.87
N GLY A 31 -14.77 -6.61 -3.96
CA GLY A 31 -13.62 -7.23 -3.29
C GLY A 31 -12.66 -7.94 -4.25
N THR A 32 -13.14 -8.39 -5.41
CA THR A 32 -12.27 -8.94 -6.47
C THR A 32 -11.50 -7.84 -7.17
N HIS A 33 -12.19 -6.79 -7.62
CA HIS A 33 -11.59 -5.64 -8.29
C HIS A 33 -10.52 -4.97 -7.41
N LEU A 34 -10.80 -4.80 -6.12
CA LEU A 34 -9.81 -4.31 -5.14
C LEU A 34 -8.50 -5.12 -5.14
N ARG A 35 -8.58 -6.45 -5.23
CA ARG A 35 -7.39 -7.32 -5.25
C ARG A 35 -6.63 -7.19 -6.55
N GLU A 36 -7.33 -7.02 -7.67
CA GLU A 36 -6.73 -6.80 -8.99
C GLU A 36 -5.98 -5.47 -9.02
N GLU A 37 -6.64 -4.35 -8.68
CA GLU A 37 -6.03 -3.02 -8.70
C GLU A 37 -4.86 -2.89 -7.71
N LEU A 38 -5.00 -3.45 -6.51
CA LEU A 38 -3.89 -3.50 -5.56
C LEU A 38 -2.71 -4.31 -6.11
N SER A 39 -2.98 -5.42 -6.81
CA SER A 39 -1.94 -6.23 -7.42
C SER A 39 -1.25 -5.47 -8.54
N ASP A 40 -1.97 -4.74 -9.38
CA ASP A 40 -1.40 -4.00 -10.50
C ASP A 40 -0.46 -2.88 -10.03
N VAL A 41 -0.84 -2.14 -8.97
CA VAL A 41 0.06 -1.17 -8.32
C VAL A 41 1.36 -1.84 -7.88
N ILE A 42 1.28 -3.00 -7.22
CA ILE A 42 2.44 -3.72 -6.71
C ILE A 42 3.30 -4.29 -7.86
N ILE A 43 2.68 -4.86 -8.89
CA ILE A 43 3.35 -5.41 -10.07
C ILE A 43 4.18 -4.33 -10.75
N TYR A 44 3.62 -3.13 -10.96
CA TYR A 44 4.39 -2.05 -11.57
C TYR A 44 5.49 -1.51 -10.67
N CYS A 45 5.30 -1.46 -9.36
CA CYS A 45 6.37 -1.08 -8.42
C CYS A 45 7.53 -2.08 -8.44
N ILE A 46 7.24 -3.38 -8.42
CA ILE A 46 8.25 -4.44 -8.50
C ILE A 46 8.94 -4.42 -9.86
N SER A 47 8.18 -4.26 -10.95
CA SER A 47 8.72 -4.18 -12.30
C SER A 47 9.70 -3.00 -12.45
N LEU A 48 9.37 -1.84 -11.87
CA LEU A 48 10.24 -0.68 -11.83
C LEU A 48 11.52 -0.97 -11.04
N ALA A 49 11.41 -1.58 -9.86
CA ALA A 49 12.57 -1.94 -9.04
C ALA A 49 13.51 -2.88 -9.80
N ASN A 50 12.96 -3.91 -10.45
CA ASN A 50 13.72 -4.84 -11.28
C ASN A 50 14.44 -4.13 -12.43
N GLN A 51 13.73 -3.26 -13.16
CA GLN A 51 14.31 -2.52 -14.29
C GLN A 51 15.48 -1.60 -13.87
N LEU A 52 15.42 -1.07 -12.64
CA LEU A 52 16.45 -0.19 -12.08
C LEU A 52 17.50 -0.94 -11.25
N ASN A 53 17.44 -2.28 -11.19
CA ASN A 53 18.31 -3.12 -10.35
C ASN A 53 18.27 -2.72 -8.86
N ILE A 54 17.10 -2.35 -8.36
CA ILE A 54 16.86 -2.06 -6.95
C ILE A 54 16.41 -3.34 -6.26
N ASP A 55 17.13 -3.78 -5.24
CA ASP A 55 16.61 -4.78 -4.30
C ASP A 55 15.51 -4.13 -3.46
N ILE A 56 14.26 -4.41 -3.83
CA ILE A 56 13.10 -3.82 -3.17
C ILE A 56 12.95 -4.30 -1.73
N SER A 57 13.40 -5.51 -1.41
CA SER A 57 13.32 -6.07 -0.06
C SER A 57 14.26 -5.33 0.89
N ASP A 58 15.51 -5.13 0.46
CA ASP A 58 16.50 -4.36 1.22
C ASP A 58 16.07 -2.89 1.37
N SER A 59 15.56 -2.29 0.30
CA SER A 59 15.06 -0.90 0.30
C SER A 59 13.90 -0.71 1.30
N ILE A 60 12.94 -1.64 1.33
CA ILE A 60 11.84 -1.64 2.31
C ILE A 60 12.39 -1.79 3.73
N GLY A 61 13.31 -2.74 3.96
CA GLY A 61 13.93 -2.97 5.28
C GLY A 61 14.66 -1.73 5.82
N ASP A 62 15.43 -1.06 4.97
CA ASP A 62 16.08 0.22 5.30
C ASP A 62 15.08 1.32 5.62
N LYS A 63 13.98 1.38 4.87
CA LYS A 63 12.93 2.37 5.11
C LYS A 63 12.22 2.14 6.44
N ILE A 64 11.94 0.89 6.80
CA ILE A 64 11.36 0.51 8.11
C ILE A 64 12.30 0.94 9.25
N ARG A 65 13.60 0.62 9.17
CA ARG A 65 14.61 1.06 10.17
C ARG A 65 14.66 2.59 10.30
N LYS A 66 14.66 3.32 9.18
CA LYS A 66 14.65 4.79 9.21
C LYS A 66 13.37 5.32 9.84
N ASN A 67 12.22 4.70 9.57
CA ASN A 67 10.95 5.10 10.14
C ASN A 67 10.89 4.85 11.66
N SER A 68 11.48 3.76 12.18
CA SER A 68 11.51 3.50 13.63
C SER A 68 12.35 4.51 14.41
N ILE A 69 13.40 5.05 13.78
CA ILE A 69 14.20 6.15 14.35
C ILE A 69 13.42 7.47 14.30
N LYS A 70 12.71 7.73 13.19
CA LYS A 70 11.94 8.97 12.99
C LYS A 70 10.68 9.04 13.84
N TYR A 71 10.01 7.91 14.05
CA TYR A 71 8.77 7.76 14.80
C TYR A 71 8.96 6.72 15.90
N PRO A 72 9.71 7.04 16.96
CA PRO A 72 9.93 6.11 18.06
C PRO A 72 8.59 5.81 18.75
N VAL A 73 8.35 4.54 19.07
CA VAL A 73 7.21 4.15 19.92
C VAL A 73 7.42 4.83 21.26
N LYS A 74 6.51 5.72 21.65
CA LYS A 74 6.50 6.23 23.02
C LYS A 74 6.23 5.04 23.93
N ALA A 75 7.14 4.74 24.85
CA ALA A 75 6.85 3.81 25.93
C ALA A 75 5.64 4.38 26.68
N ASN A 76 4.48 3.76 26.52
CA ASN A 76 3.39 3.96 27.45
C ASN A 76 3.92 3.47 28.79
N LYS A 77 4.19 4.39 29.72
CA LYS A 77 4.25 4.03 31.12
C LYS A 77 2.81 3.66 31.48
N GLU A 78 2.55 2.36 31.58
CA GLU A 78 1.42 1.87 32.34
C GLU A 78 1.69 2.26 33.81
N ASP A 79 0.93 3.25 34.30
CA ASP A 79 0.74 3.51 35.73
C ASP A 79 -0.48 2.72 36.22
#